data_AF-A0A1E4NBX3-F1
#
_entry.id   AF-A0A1E4NBX3-F1
#
_cell.length_a   1.000
_cell.length_b   1.000
_cell.length_c   1.000
_cell.angle_alpha   90.00
_cell.angle_beta   90.00
_cell.angle_gamma   90.00
#
_symmetry.space_group_name_H-M   'P 1'
#
loop_
_entity.id
_entity.type
_entity.pdbx_description
1 polymer ?
#
loop_
_entity_poly.entity_id
_entity_poly.type
_entity_poly.pdbx_seq_one_letter_code
_entity_poly.pdbx_strand_id
1 'polypeptide(L)' 'MQPIESIRLSDYTDAAGLMAAINAFPTKDSLIWFVRRHRDALAKEAAIIFVTGRILYHPLRFEQVVLDIGQRATRSLA' A
#
# COMPACT_ATOMS: atom_id res chain seq x y z
N MET A 1 8.74 -16.97 -17.78
CA MET A 1 8.14 -15.62 -17.68
C MET A 1 6.81 -15.80 -16.95
N GLN A 2 6.71 -15.39 -15.68
CA GLN A 2 5.42 -15.40 -14.98
C GLN A 2 4.48 -14.45 -15.75
N PRO A 3 3.21 -14.81 -15.98
CA PRO A 3 2.28 -13.92 -16.68
C PRO A 3 2.23 -12.61 -15.89
N ILE A 4 2.39 -11.48 -16.59
CA ILE A 4 2.10 -10.18 -16.00
C ILE A 4 0.59 -10.21 -15.75
N GLU A 5 0.18 -10.53 -14.53
CA GLU A 5 -1.19 -10.31 -14.08
C GLU A 5 -1.46 -8.83 -14.34
N SER A 6 -2.33 -8.54 -15.31
CA SER A 6 -2.53 -7.19 -15.81
C SER A 6 -3.25 -6.38 -14.74
N ILE A 7 -2.50 -5.69 -13.88
CA ILE A 7 -3.04 -4.73 -12.94
C ILE A 7 -3.83 -3.68 -13.72
N ARG A 8 -5.07 -3.43 -13.31
CA ARG A 8 -5.96 -2.43 -13.92
C ARG A 8 -6.18 -1.28 -12.96
N LEU A 9 -6.54 -0.13 -13.53
CA LEU A 9 -6.91 1.03 -12.71
C LEU A 9 -8.13 0.75 -11.82
N SER A 10 -9.03 -0.15 -12.25
CA SER A 10 -10.20 -0.59 -11.48
C SER A 10 -9.85 -1.33 -10.19
N ASP A 11 -8.62 -1.81 -10.06
CA ASP A 11 -8.17 -2.58 -8.88
C ASP A 11 -7.70 -1.63 -7.75
N TYR A 12 -7.69 -0.33 -8.03
CA TYR A 12 -7.32 0.71 -7.08
C TYR A 12 -8.55 1.37 -6.46
N THR A 13 -8.44 1.67 -5.17
CA THR A 13 -9.45 2.36 -4.38
C THR A 13 -8.88 3.63 -3.74
N ASP A 14 -9.74 4.50 -3.24
CA ASP A 14 -9.31 5.59 -2.36
C ASP A 14 -8.96 5.10 -0.94
N ALA A 15 -8.55 6.03 -0.08
CA ALA A 15 -8.17 5.72 1.29
C ALA A 15 -9.33 5.13 2.13
N ALA A 16 -10.58 5.53 1.86
CA ALA A 16 -11.71 5.02 2.62
C ALA A 16 -11.99 3.55 2.26
N GLY A 17 -11.97 3.22 0.97
CA GLY A 17 -12.10 1.83 0.53
C GLY A 17 -10.91 0.98 0.95
N LEU A 18 -9.69 1.54 1.01
CA LEU A 18 -8.56 0.81 1.58
C LEU A 18 -8.78 0.49 3.06
N MET A 19 -9.16 1.48 3.88
CA MET A 19 -9.41 1.27 5.32
C MET A 19 -10.56 0.28 5.58
N ALA A 20 -11.54 0.18 4.68
CA ALA A 20 -12.59 -0.82 4.76
C ALA A 20 -12.09 -2.23 4.36
N ALA A 21 -11.12 -2.31 3.44
CA ALA A 21 -10.57 -3.57 2.94
C ALA A 21 -9.50 -4.16 3.86
N ILE A 22 -8.64 -3.32 4.45
CA ILE A 22 -7.52 -3.76 5.30
C ILE A 22 -7.70 -3.24 6.72
N ASN A 23 -7.84 -4.14 7.69
CA ASN A 23 -7.96 -3.79 9.11
C ASN A 23 -6.58 -3.63 9.79
N ALA A 24 -5.63 -3.02 9.09
CA ALA A 24 -4.23 -2.91 9.53
C ALA A 24 -3.91 -1.58 10.24
N PHE A 25 -4.71 -0.54 10.00
CA PHE A 25 -4.48 0.80 10.56
C PHE A 25 -5.66 1.23 11.44
N PRO A 26 -5.42 1.73 12.66
CA PRO A 26 -6.50 2.10 13.58
C PRO A 26 -7.20 3.40 13.17
N THR A 27 -6.51 4.29 12.44
CA THR A 27 -7.04 5.57 12.00
C THR A 27 -6.53 5.93 10.61
N LYS A 28 -7.30 6.78 9.90
CA LYS A 28 -6.89 7.35 8.62
C LYS A 28 -5.57 8.13 8.72
N ASP A 29 -5.33 8.82 9.83
CA ASP A 29 -4.09 9.56 10.03
C ASP A 29 -2.88 8.65 10.16
N SER A 30 -3.03 7.49 10.80
CA SER A 30 -1.97 6.46 10.88
C SER A 30 -1.63 5.92 9.49
N LEU A 31 -2.65 5.66 8.66
CA LEU A 31 -2.48 5.27 7.26
C LEU A 31 -1.73 6.36 6.48
N ILE A 32 -2.17 7.62 6.58
CA ILE A 32 -1.53 8.74 5.86
C ILE A 32 -0.07 8.89 6.28
N TRP A 33 0.21 8.81 7.59
CA TRP A 33 1.57 8.87 8.10
C TRP A 33 2.45 7.75 7.53
N PHE A 34 1.94 6.51 7.52
CA PHE A 34 2.66 5.35 6.98
C PHE A 34 2.94 5.52 5.49
N VAL A 35 1.94 5.93 4.72
CA VAL A 35 2.07 6.19 3.27
C VAL A 35 3.09 7.28 2.99
N ARG A 36 3.12 8.36 3.78
CA ARG A 36 4.14 9.40 3.66
C ARG A 36 5.54 8.88 3.95
N ARG A 37 5.69 8.03 4.99
CA ARG A 37 6.99 7.49 5.42
C ARG A 37 7.58 6.47 4.45
N HIS A 38 6.73 5.72 3.73
CA HIS A 38 7.10 4.59 2.87
C HIS A 38 6.63 4.74 1.41
N ARG A 39 6.36 5.98 0.98
CA ARG A 39 5.80 6.30 -0.35
C ARG A 39 6.52 5.60 -1.49
N ASP A 40 7.85 5.64 -1.50
CA ASP A 40 8.65 5.12 -2.61
C ASP A 40 8.57 3.60 -2.72
N ALA A 41 8.57 2.90 -1.58
CA ALA A 41 8.41 1.45 -1.54
C ALA A 41 7.00 1.04 -2.01
N LEU A 42 5.97 1.75 -1.57
CA LEU A 42 4.60 1.51 -1.99
C LEU A 42 4.40 1.76 -3.49
N ALA A 43 5.00 2.83 -4.03
CA ALA A 43 4.90 3.16 -5.45
C ALA A 43 5.65 2.14 -6.32
N LYS A 44 6.84 1.71 -5.89
CA LYS A 44 7.67 0.73 -6.60
C LYS A 44 6.95 -0.61 -6.80
N GLU A 45 6.17 -1.04 -5.81
CA GLU A 45 5.43 -2.32 -5.84
C GLU A 45 4.00 -2.17 -6.41
N ALA A 46 3.69 -1.01 -6.99
CA ALA A 46 2.37 -0.66 -7.50
C ALA A 46 1.24 -0.73 -6.45
N ALA A 47 1.58 -0.65 -5.15
CA ALA A 47 0.63 -0.61 -4.05
C ALA A 47 -0.09 0.74 -3.94
N ILE A 48 0.56 1.82 -4.40
CA ILE A 48 -0.08 3.13 -4.59
C ILE A 48 0.21 3.70 -5.96
N ILE A 49 -0.70 4.53 -6.45
CA ILE A 49 -0.52 5.36 -7.64
C ILE A 49 -0.98 6.80 -7.37
N PHE A 50 -0.44 7.75 -8.14
CA PHE A 50 -0.85 9.14 -8.10
C PHE A 50 -1.60 9.49 -9.38
N VAL A 51 -2.89 9.81 -9.25
CA VAL A 51 -3.74 10.21 -10.37
C VAL A 51 -4.36 11.56 -10.02
N THR A 52 -4.07 12.60 -10.82
CA THR A 52 -4.63 13.95 -10.67
C THR A 52 -4.56 14.49 -9.23
N GLY A 53 -3.40 14.35 -8.58
CA GLY A 53 -3.19 14.83 -7.20
C GLY A 53 -3.83 13.98 -6.10
N ARG A 54 -4.45 12.85 -6.45
CA ARG A 54 -5.02 11.88 -5.49
C ARG A 54 -4.16 10.61 -5.43
N ILE A 55 -4.04 10.05 -4.24
CA ILE A 55 -3.43 8.73 -4.03
C ILE A 55 -4.54 7.70 -4.15
N LEU A 56 -4.33 6.70 -4.99
CA LEU A 56 -5.15 5.49 -5.03
C LEU A 56 -4.30 4.31 -4.56
N TYR A 57 -4.96 3.30 -4.01
CA TYR A 57 -4.36 2.18 -3.30
C TYR A 57 -4.83 0.88 -3.92
N HIS A 58 -3.92 -0.05 -4.18
CA HIS A 58 -4.25 -1.42 -4.52
C HIS A 58 -4.28 -2.26 -3.23
N PRO A 59 -5.44 -2.71 -2.71
CA PRO A 59 -5.53 -3.27 -1.36
C PRO A 59 -4.59 -4.45 -1.10
N LEU A 60 -4.58 -5.46 -1.99
CA LEU A 60 -3.76 -6.67 -1.82
C LEU A 60 -2.25 -6.37 -1.80
N ARG A 61 -1.77 -5.55 -2.75
CA ARG A 61 -0.37 -5.14 -2.84
C ARG A 61 0.03 -4.26 -1.66
N PHE A 62 -0.88 -3.39 -1.21
CA PHE A 62 -0.64 -2.55 -0.05
C PHE A 62 -0.40 -3.39 1.20
N GLU A 63 -1.26 -4.38 1.46
CA GLU A 63 -1.11 -5.30 2.58
C GLU A 63 0.22 -6.07 2.53
N GLN A 64 0.57 -6.61 1.36
CA GLN A 64 1.86 -7.30 1.16
C GLN A 64 3.06 -6.39 1.49
N VAL A 65 3.07 -5.17 0.98
CA VAL A 65 4.16 -4.23 1.24
C VAL A 65 4.24 -3.83 2.72
N VAL A 66 3.09 -3.67 3.40
CA VAL A 66 3.04 -3.41 4.85
C VAL A 66 3.71 -4.55 5.63
N LEU A 67 3.37 -5.81 5.30
CA LEU A 67 3.97 -6.98 5.93
C LEU A 67 5.49 -7.04 5.68
N ASP A 68 5.92 -6.83 4.44
CA ASP A 68 7.34 -6.84 4.08
C ASP A 68 8.14 -5.75 4.81
N ILE A 69 7.57 -4.56 4.96
CA ILE A 69 8.19 -3.47 5.73
C ILE A 69 8.28 -3.85 7.21
N GLY A 70 7.21 -4.37 7.80
CA GLY A 70 7.18 -4.79 9.19
C GLY A 70 8.22 -5.88 9.50
N GLN A 71 8.28 -6.92 8.67
CA GLN A 71 9.24 -8.02 8.82
C GLN A 71 10.70 -7.55 8.73
N ARG A 72 11.00 -6.62 7.81
CA ARG A 72 12.35 -6.02 7.71
C ARG A 72 12.71 -5.21 8.95
N ALA A 73 11.75 -4.46 9.51
CA ALA A 73 11.99 -3.68 10.72
C ALA A 73 12.33 -4.59 11.92
N THR A 74 11.64 -5.72 12.07
CA THR A 74 11.96 -6.70 13.12
C THR A 74 13.31 -7.37 12.90
N ARG A 75 13.64 -7.75 11.65
CA ARG A 75 14.95 -8.39 11.34
C ARG A 75 16.13 -7.46 11.61
N SER A 76 15.95 -6.15 11.49
CA SER A 76 17.01 -5.17 11.79
C SER A 76 17.28 -5.00 13.29
N LEU A 77 16.44 -5.55 14.17
CA LEU A 77 16.54 -5.45 15.63
C LEU A 77 17.04 -6.75 16.28
N ALA A 78 17.28 -7.80 15.50
CA ALA A 78 17.81 -9.09 15.94
C ALA A 78 19.28 -9.24 15.50
#